data_AF-A0A661IBC1-F1
#
_entry.id   AF-A0A661IBC1-F1
#
_cell.length_a   1.000
_cell.length_b   1.000
_cell.length_c   1.000
_cell.angle_alpha   90.00
_cell.angle_beta   90.00
_cell.angle_gamma   90.00
#
_symmetry.space_group_name_H-M   'P 1'
#
loop_
_entity.id
_entity.type
_entity.pdbx_description
1 polymer ?
#
loop_
_entity_poly.entity_id
_entity_poly.type
_entity_poly.pdbx_seq_one_letter_code
_entity_poly.pdbx_strand_id
1 'polypeptide(L)'
;NKQTNKQILPAISVALDDILLNTKVSFIKMDIEGMEKEAIEGAKKIIQTQRPVLAICVYHKFEHLYEIPVLLEKFCPNAYDFYLRTYRYFGMETVLYAVPKRV
;
A
#
# COMPACT_ATOMS: atom_id res chain seq x y z
N ASN A 1 -20.17 -32.84 2.05
CA ASN A 1 -19.43 -32.49 3.28
C ASN A 1 -17.94 -32.78 3.10
N LYS A 2 -17.17 -31.86 2.51
CA LYS A 2 -15.70 -31.94 2.52
C LYS A 2 -15.20 -30.84 3.45
N GLN A 3 -14.94 -31.19 4.71
CA GLN A 3 -14.11 -30.36 5.58
C GLN A 3 -12.68 -30.41 5.02
N THR A 4 -12.32 -29.41 4.23
CA THR A 4 -10.92 -29.17 3.87
C THR A 4 -10.17 -28.75 5.14
N ASN A 5 -9.35 -29.65 5.67
CA ASN A 5 -8.32 -29.34 6.65
C ASN A 5 -7.39 -28.26 6.06
N LYS A 6 -7.62 -26.99 6.41
CA LYS A 6 -6.72 -25.88 6.05
C LYS A 6 -5.44 -26.04 6.87
N GLN A 7 -4.38 -26.50 6.23
CA GLN A 7 -3.06 -26.54 6.84
C GLN A 7 -2.53 -25.10 6.92
N ILE A 8 -2.31 -24.58 8.13
CA ILE A 8 -1.77 -23.23 8.34
C ILE A 8 -0.25 -23.33 8.23
N LEU A 9 0.33 -22.74 7.18
CA LEU A 9 1.77 -22.58 7.05
C LEU A 9 2.16 -21.22 7.64
N PRO A 10 3.16 -21.14 8.53
CA PRO A 10 3.64 -19.85 9.03
C PRO A 10 4.34 -19.09 7.91
N ALA A 11 3.93 -17.83 7.71
CA ALA A 11 4.63 -16.88 6.86
C ALA A 11 5.28 -15.82 7.75
N ILE A 12 6.53 -15.45 7.44
CA ILE A 12 7.26 -14.40 8.14
C ILE A 12 7.15 -13.12 7.30
N SER A 13 6.82 -12.01 7.95
CA SER A 13 6.81 -10.68 7.36
C SER A 13 7.79 -9.76 8.09
N VAL A 14 8.33 -8.77 7.39
CA VAL A 14 9.19 -7.72 7.93
C VAL A 14 8.70 -6.36 7.47
N ALA A 15 8.89 -5.32 8.29
CA ALA A 15 8.55 -3.96 7.90
C ALA A 15 9.56 -3.43 6.86
N LEU A 16 9.08 -2.67 5.88
CA LEU A 16 9.94 -2.07 4.85
C LEU A 16 10.95 -1.09 5.47
N ASP A 17 10.55 -0.37 6.51
CA ASP A 17 11.43 0.53 7.27
C ASP A 17 12.62 -0.21 7.91
N ASP A 18 12.48 -1.48 8.31
CA ASP A 18 13.57 -2.22 8.97
C ASP A 18 14.68 -2.61 7.98
N ILE A 19 14.34 -2.74 6.69
CA ILE A 19 15.25 -3.25 5.67
C ILE A 19 15.74 -2.18 4.68
N LEU A 20 14.94 -1.14 4.42
CA LEU A 20 15.19 -0.20 3.32
C LEU A 20 15.34 1.26 3.75
N LEU A 21 15.26 1.58 5.05
CA LEU A 21 15.29 2.98 5.50
C LEU A 21 16.52 3.78 5.03
N ASN A 22 17.68 3.12 4.97
CA ASN A 22 18.95 3.74 4.54
C ASN A 22 19.20 3.64 3.02
N THR A 23 18.23 3.13 2.27
CA THR A 23 18.28 3.04 0.80
C THR A 23 17.31 4.06 0.20
N LYS A 24 17.68 4.67 -0.93
CA LYS A 24 16.79 5.57 -1.66
C LYS A 24 15.67 4.76 -2.32
N VAL A 25 14.45 4.96 -1.86
CA VAL A 25 13.21 4.41 -2.41
C VAL A 25 12.47 5.54 -3.13
N SER A 26 12.35 5.43 -4.46
CA SER A 26 11.63 6.41 -5.29
C SER A 26 10.20 5.97 -5.64
N PHE A 27 9.91 4.68 -5.51
CA PHE A 27 8.64 4.09 -5.92
C PHE A 27 8.31 2.85 -5.07
N ILE A 28 7.04 2.72 -4.66
CA ILE A 28 6.52 1.53 -4.00
C ILE A 28 5.25 1.07 -4.73
N LYS A 29 5.23 -0.20 -5.15
CA LYS A 29 4.05 -0.88 -5.68
C LYS A 29 3.58 -1.93 -4.68
N MET A 30 2.27 -1.98 -4.41
CA MET A 30 1.69 -3.00 -3.53
C MET A 30 0.47 -3.66 -4.17
N ASP A 31 0.44 -4.98 -4.06
CA ASP A 31 -0.60 -5.90 -4.52
C ASP A 31 -0.37 -7.18 -3.73
N ILE A 32 -0.83 -7.16 -2.48
CA ILE A 32 -0.41 -8.09 -1.42
C ILE A 32 -1.62 -8.68 -0.71
N GLU A 33 -2.66 -8.96 -1.48
CA GLU A 33 -3.85 -9.73 -1.07
C GLU A 33 -4.52 -9.19 0.20
N GLY A 34 -4.64 -7.87 0.30
CA GLY A 34 -5.35 -7.21 1.40
C GLY A 34 -4.47 -6.75 2.57
N MET A 35 -3.15 -6.94 2.50
CA MET A 35 -2.20 -6.47 3.53
C MET A 35 -1.64 -5.06 3.25
N GLU A 36 -2.22 -4.32 2.29
CA GLU A 36 -1.68 -3.02 1.84
C GLU A 36 -1.58 -2.00 2.97
N LYS A 37 -2.59 -1.91 3.85
CA LYS A 37 -2.60 -0.98 4.97
C LYS A 37 -1.46 -1.27 5.95
N GLU A 38 -1.31 -2.52 6.37
CA GLU A 38 -0.27 -2.97 7.28
C GLU A 38 1.13 -2.79 6.69
N ALA A 39 1.31 -3.05 5.39
CA ALA A 39 2.57 -2.82 4.70
C ALA A 39 2.91 -1.32 4.58
N ILE A 40 1.91 -0.45 4.38
CA ILE A 40 2.10 1.01 4.40
C ILE A 40 2.51 1.48 5.79
N GLU A 41 1.91 0.95 6.86
CA GLU A 41 2.33 1.23 8.23
C GLU A 41 3.78 0.80 8.48
N GLY A 42 4.18 -0.37 7.97
CA GLY A 42 5.56 -0.86 7.98
C GLY A 42 6.55 -0.07 7.11
N ALA A 43 6.06 0.85 6.27
CA ALA A 43 6.87 1.74 5.41
C ALA A 43 6.76 3.22 5.82
N LYS A 44 6.20 3.50 7.01
CA LYS A 44 5.85 4.85 7.43
C LYS A 44 7.04 5.82 7.38
N LYS A 45 8.20 5.44 7.90
CA LYS A 45 9.38 6.33 7.94
C LYS A 45 9.88 6.60 6.52
N ILE A 46 9.95 5.59 5.66
CA ILE A 46 10.30 5.76 4.24
C ILE A 46 9.33 6.72 3.56
N ILE A 47 8.02 6.53 3.74
CA ILE A 47 6.98 7.40 3.15
C ILE A 47 7.11 8.85 3.64
N GLN A 48 7.36 9.06 4.93
CA GLN A 48 7.49 10.39 5.54
C GLN A 48 8.75 11.13 5.10
N THR A 49 9.87 10.42 5.03
CA THR A 49 11.20 11.02 4.80
C THR A 49 11.59 11.10 3.34
N GLN A 50 11.20 10.12 2.52
CA GLN A 50 11.64 10.00 1.13
C GLN A 50 10.55 10.32 0.12
N ARG A 51 9.28 10.28 0.55
CA ARG A 51 8.08 10.56 -0.26
C ARG A 51 8.14 9.88 -1.65
N PRO A 52 8.22 8.53 -1.71
CA PRO A 52 8.20 7.84 -2.99
C PRO A 52 6.83 7.98 -3.68
N VAL A 53 6.78 7.80 -4.99
CA VAL A 53 5.51 7.55 -5.68
C VAL A 53 4.95 6.21 -5.22
N LEU A 54 3.66 6.16 -4.91
CA LEU A 54 2.97 4.95 -4.46
C LEU A 54 1.97 4.49 -5.52
N ALA A 55 1.93 3.19 -5.81
CA ALA A 55 0.92 2.54 -6.64
C ALA A 55 0.34 1.34 -5.89
N ILE A 56 -0.82 1.54 -5.27
CA ILE A 56 -1.39 0.62 -4.28
C ILE A 56 -2.68 0.01 -4.81
N CYS A 57 -2.76 -1.31 -4.89
CA CYS A 57 -4.01 -1.99 -5.18
C CYS A 57 -5.02 -1.77 -4.05
N VAL A 58 -6.21 -1.29 -4.39
CA VAL A 58 -7.28 -0.97 -3.44
C VAL A 58 -8.55 -1.81 -3.69
N TYR A 59 -8.42 -2.92 -4.41
CA TYR A 59 -9.55 -3.79 -4.79
C TYR A 59 -9.71 -5.01 -3.87
N HIS A 60 -8.68 -5.38 -3.08
CA HIS A 60 -8.74 -6.55 -2.19
C HIS A 60 -9.68 -6.37 -0.99
N LYS A 61 -9.80 -5.14 -0.51
CA LYS A 61 -10.71 -4.74 0.58
C LYS A 61 -11.38 -3.43 0.19
N PHE A 62 -12.69 -3.35 0.35
CA PHE A 62 -13.45 -2.14 -0.01
C PHE A 62 -12.98 -0.93 0.79
N GLU A 63 -12.58 -1.15 2.05
CA GLU A 63 -12.09 -0.15 2.98
C GLU A 63 -10.81 0.52 2.48
N HIS A 64 -9.99 -0.19 1.70
CA HIS A 64 -8.73 0.35 1.16
C HIS A 64 -8.94 1.54 0.23
N LEU A 65 -10.13 1.69 -0.38
CA LEU A 65 -10.46 2.86 -1.21
C LEU A 65 -10.39 4.18 -0.43
N TYR A 66 -10.71 4.18 0.86
CA TYR A 66 -10.72 5.38 1.70
C TYR A 66 -9.69 5.36 2.83
N GLU A 67 -9.36 4.19 3.39
CA GLU A 67 -8.40 4.11 4.49
C GLU A 67 -6.98 4.44 4.06
N ILE A 68 -6.57 3.97 2.87
CA ILE A 68 -5.22 4.20 2.35
C ILE A 68 -4.93 5.69 2.09
N PRO A 69 -5.75 6.44 1.35
CA PRO A 69 -5.48 7.87 1.15
C PRO A 69 -5.52 8.65 2.47
N VAL A 70 -6.44 8.33 3.38
CA VAL A 70 -6.51 8.96 4.72
C VAL A 70 -5.26 8.67 5.55
N LEU A 71 -4.75 7.44 5.51
CA LEU A 71 -3.53 7.05 6.23
C LEU A 71 -2.30 7.80 5.67
N LEU A 72 -2.18 7.89 4.35
CA LEU A 72 -1.08 8.60 3.69
C LEU A 72 -1.13 10.10 3.98
N GLU A 73 -2.31 10.72 3.97
CA GLU A 73 -2.51 12.12 4.34
C GLU A 73 -2.15 12.37 5.82
N LYS A 74 -2.49 11.43 6.72
CA LYS A 74 -2.07 11.50 8.13
C LYS A 74 -0.55 11.40 8.29
N PHE A 75 0.12 10.58 7.47
CA PHE A 75 1.59 10.46 7.52
C PHE A 75 2.28 11.71 6.98
N CYS A 76 1.80 12.23 5.86
CA CYS A 76 2.39 13.35 5.13
C CYS A 76 1.29 14.34 4.69
N PRO A 77 0.87 15.27 5.57
CA PRO A 77 -0.19 16.21 5.24
C PRO A 77 0.14 17.03 4.00
N ASN A 78 -0.80 17.10 3.06
CA ASN A 78 -0.73 17.86 1.82
C ASN A 78 0.51 17.54 0.93
N ALA A 79 1.10 16.35 1.08
CA ALA A 79 2.33 15.98 0.37
C ALA A 79 2.09 15.27 -0.96
N TYR A 80 0.90 14.71 -1.20
CA TYR A 80 0.59 13.89 -2.36
C TYR A 80 -0.62 14.43 -3.14
N ASP A 81 -0.59 14.22 -4.46
CA ASP A 81 -1.77 14.21 -5.31
C ASP A 81 -2.22 12.75 -5.50
N PHE A 82 -3.52 12.50 -5.33
CA PHE A 82 -4.10 11.16 -5.40
C PHE A 82 -4.83 10.95 -6.72
N TYR A 83 -4.62 9.79 -7.36
CA TYR A 83 -5.29 9.38 -8.60
C TYR A 83 -5.78 7.95 -8.48
N LEU A 84 -6.97 7.66 -8.99
CA LEU A 84 -7.54 6.32 -8.99
C LEU A 84 -7.73 5.83 -10.42
N ARG A 85 -7.29 4.62 -10.73
CA ARG A 85 -7.50 4.00 -12.03
C ARG A 85 -7.80 2.51 -11.91
N THR A 86 -8.78 2.06 -12.67
CA THR A 86 -9.16 0.65 -12.79
C THR A 86 -8.69 0.12 -14.14
N TYR A 87 -7.99 -1.02 -14.14
CA TYR A 87 -7.42 -1.61 -15.34
C TYR A 87 -8.20 -2.83 -15.87
N ARG A 88 -9.15 -3.38 -15.09
CA ARG A 88 -10.00 -4.51 -15.50
C ARG A 88 -11.48 -4.32 -15.14
N TYR A 89 -12.30 -5.22 -15.68
CA TYR A 89 -13.73 -5.26 -15.39
C TYR A 89 -14.01 -5.55 -13.91
N PHE A 90 -15.20 -5.14 -13.46
CA PHE A 90 -15.72 -5.39 -12.11
C PHE A 90 -14.84 -4.83 -10.97
N GLY A 91 -14.09 -3.76 -11.24
CA GLY A 91 -13.25 -3.10 -10.21
C GLY A 91 -11.95 -3.84 -9.90
N MET A 92 -11.64 -4.94 -10.59
CA MET A 92 -10.36 -5.62 -10.45
C MET A 92 -9.22 -4.75 -10.99
N GLU A 93 -8.03 -4.92 -10.42
CA GLU A 93 -6.87 -4.08 -10.73
C GLU A 93 -7.21 -2.58 -10.57
N THR A 94 -7.98 -2.22 -9.55
CA THR A 94 -8.14 -0.81 -9.15
C THR A 94 -6.95 -0.40 -8.31
N VAL A 95 -6.20 0.58 -8.80
CA VAL A 95 -4.95 1.08 -8.23
C VAL A 95 -5.11 2.54 -7.85
N LEU A 96 -4.80 2.84 -6.60
CA LEU A 96 -4.61 4.20 -6.09
C LEU A 96 -3.14 4.59 -6.27
N TYR A 97 -2.93 5.69 -6.98
CA TYR A 97 -1.63 6.34 -7.09
C TYR A 97 -1.57 7.53 -6.12
N ALA A 98 -0.49 7.61 -5.35
CA ALA A 98 -0.12 8.79 -4.59
C ALA A 98 1.20 9.33 -5.16
N VAL A 99 1.14 10.49 -5.81
CA VAL A 99 2.28 11.14 -6.46
C VAL A 99 2.70 12.34 -5.61
N PRO A 100 3.96 12.42 -5.14
CA PRO A 100 4.42 13.55 -4.35
C PRO A 100 4.25 14.86 -5.12
N LYS A 101 3.72 15.89 -4.45
CA LYS A 101 3.65 17.23 -5.02
C LYS A 101 5.06 17.73 -5.31
N ARG A 102 5.25 18.33 -6.49
CA ARG A 102 6.51 19.02 -6.79
C ARG A 102 6.59 20.24 -5.88
N VAL A 103 7.67 20.30 -5.09
CA VAL A 103 8.02 21.47 -4.28
C VAL A 103 8.83 22.44 -5.12
#